data_AF-A0A8X6SR02-F1
#
_entry.id   AF-A0A8X6SR02-F1
#
_cell.length_a   1.000
_cell.length_b   1.000
_cell.length_c   1.000
_cell.angle_alpha   90.00
_cell.angle_beta   90.00
_cell.angle_gamma   90.00
#
_symmetry.space_group_name_H-M   'P 1'
#
loop_
_entity.id
_entity.type
_entity.pdbx_description
1 polymer ?
#
loop_
_entity_poly.entity_id
_entity_poly.type
_entity_poly.pdbx_seq_one_letter_code
_entity_poly.pdbx_strand_id
1 'polypeptide(L)'
;MNSALLKWCKLSFTISYLMYSATAAACDSPDPSSSIFHPAISYDVNVISDNSSISSFVTAFVKDVYDSDTLYDLFDLSQSPAIDYQQHAYGDFKKVSISANANDPDIIADFATRPMVQNFNVFTRDVMVRVYANVAANYAYSIGALNSNNAIKLAKKYAHAFTKTAKKNVVKGKPETKFSGVGEGIITFLNDLQPLTVDKVWQVATLYGSQWLLSAVEAAGSNDIYDKCIKEINDEK
;
A
#
# COMPACT_ATOMS: atom_id res chain seq x y z
N MET A 1 13.92 -21.74 16.06
CA MET A 1 13.43 -21.10 14.82
C MET A 1 12.00 -20.65 15.07
N ASN A 2 11.76 -19.34 15.05
CA ASN A 2 10.51 -18.72 15.47
C ASN A 2 9.34 -19.12 14.55
N SER A 3 8.24 -19.62 15.12
CA SER A 3 7.03 -19.98 14.38
C SER A 3 6.39 -18.77 13.67
N ALA A 4 6.71 -17.55 14.11
CA ALA A 4 6.36 -16.31 13.42
C ALA A 4 7.03 -16.23 12.03
N LEU A 5 8.32 -16.50 11.91
CA LEU A 5 9.07 -16.46 10.64
C LEU A 5 8.50 -17.43 9.59
N LEU A 6 8.09 -18.63 10.02
CA LEU A 6 7.46 -19.61 9.14
C LEU A 6 6.05 -19.17 8.70
N LYS A 7 5.31 -18.46 9.56
CA LYS A 7 4.01 -17.88 9.22
C LYS A 7 4.15 -16.70 8.26
N TRP A 8 5.16 -15.86 8.44
CA TRP A 8 5.47 -14.73 7.57
C TRP A 8 5.89 -15.19 6.16
N CYS A 9 6.80 -16.16 6.02
CA CYS A 9 7.16 -16.69 4.70
C CYS A 9 5.97 -17.33 3.97
N LYS A 10 5.08 -18.04 4.68
CA LYS A 10 3.87 -18.61 4.08
C LYS A 10 2.87 -17.53 3.67
N LEU A 11 2.73 -16.46 4.45
CA LEU A 11 1.86 -15.34 4.14
C LEU A 11 2.36 -14.57 2.91
N SER A 12 3.66 -14.28 2.83
CA SER A 12 4.28 -13.67 1.65
C SER A 12 4.09 -14.54 0.39
N PHE A 13 4.27 -15.85 0.49
CA PHE A 13 4.04 -16.77 -0.64
C PHE A 13 2.57 -16.81 -1.06
N THR A 14 1.65 -16.77 -0.10
CA THR A 14 0.19 -16.75 -0.35
C THR A 14 -0.24 -15.43 -0.97
N ILE A 15 0.34 -14.31 -0.55
CA ILE A 15 0.05 -12.98 -1.12
C ILE A 15 0.62 -12.89 -2.54
N SER A 16 1.84 -13.36 -2.79
CA SER A 16 2.38 -13.46 -4.15
C SER A 16 1.53 -14.36 -5.04
N TYR A 17 1.02 -15.48 -4.52
CA TYR A 17 0.12 -16.38 -5.25
C TYR A 17 -1.26 -15.77 -5.52
N LEU A 18 -1.86 -15.09 -4.53
CA LEU A 18 -3.14 -14.38 -4.67
C LEU A 18 -3.05 -13.20 -5.65
N MET A 19 -1.93 -12.48 -5.64
CA MET A 19 -1.65 -11.41 -6.60
C MET A 19 -1.53 -11.98 -8.02
N TYR A 20 -0.90 -13.16 -8.16
CA TYR A 20 -0.74 -13.86 -9.44
C TYR A 20 -2.06 -14.47 -9.96
N SER A 21 -2.87 -15.09 -9.10
CA SER A 21 -4.16 -15.68 -9.49
C SER A 21 -5.20 -14.61 -9.83
N ALA A 22 -5.22 -13.49 -9.12
CA ALA A 22 -6.13 -12.39 -9.42
C ALA A 22 -5.77 -11.62 -10.70
N THR A 23 -4.51 -11.69 -11.17
CA THR A 23 -4.15 -11.24 -12.53
C THR A 23 -4.55 -12.26 -13.61
N ALA A 24 -4.55 -13.56 -13.31
CA ALA A 24 -5.00 -14.59 -14.24
C ALA A 24 -6.52 -14.56 -14.45
N ALA A 25 -7.30 -14.40 -13.36
CA ALA A 25 -8.76 -14.33 -13.41
C ALA A 25 -9.29 -13.04 -14.09
N ALA A 26 -8.50 -11.96 -14.09
CA ALA A 26 -8.84 -10.72 -14.81
C ALA A 26 -8.61 -10.82 -16.33
N CYS A 27 -8.02 -11.91 -16.82
CA CYS A 27 -7.72 -12.13 -18.24
C CYS A 27 -8.64 -13.15 -18.93
N ASP A 28 -9.66 -13.69 -18.27
CA ASP A 28 -10.65 -14.57 -18.91
C ASP A 28 -11.68 -13.77 -19.72
N SER A 29 -11.20 -13.17 -20.81
CA SER A 29 -11.99 -12.91 -22.01
C SER A 29 -11.66 -14.01 -23.02
N PRO A 30 -12.65 -14.73 -23.58
CA PRO A 30 -12.40 -15.77 -24.56
C PRO A 30 -12.13 -15.13 -25.93
N ASP A 31 -10.90 -14.63 -26.15
CA ASP A 31 -10.42 -14.36 -27.50
C ASP A 31 -9.11 -15.12 -27.75
N PRO A 32 -9.16 -16.28 -28.46
CA PRO A 32 -8.00 -17.12 -28.69
C PRO A 32 -7.01 -16.56 -29.74
N SER A 33 -7.04 -15.26 -30.04
CA SER A 33 -6.25 -14.68 -31.14
C SER A 33 -5.26 -13.56 -30.78
N SER A 34 -5.12 -13.15 -29.51
CA SER A 34 -4.12 -12.14 -29.12
C SER A 34 -3.00 -12.70 -28.25
N SER A 35 -1.97 -13.25 -28.88
CA SER A 35 -0.72 -13.58 -28.21
C SER A 35 0.06 -12.31 -27.89
N ILE A 36 -0.33 -11.56 -26.85
CA ILE A 36 0.56 -10.56 -26.25
C ILE A 36 1.37 -11.26 -25.18
N PHE A 37 2.54 -11.75 -25.60
CA PHE A 37 3.62 -12.18 -24.74
C PHE A 37 3.91 -11.08 -23.70
N HIS A 38 3.37 -11.22 -22.49
CA HIS A 38 3.82 -10.43 -21.36
C HIS A 38 5.12 -11.07 -20.90
N PRO A 39 6.27 -10.37 -20.96
CA PRO A 39 7.49 -10.93 -20.41
C PRO A 39 7.22 -11.22 -18.93
N ALA A 40 7.48 -12.47 -18.53
CA ALA A 40 7.42 -12.89 -17.15
C ALA A 40 8.44 -12.06 -16.36
N ILE A 41 8.00 -10.91 -15.83
CA ILE A 41 8.77 -10.17 -14.84
C ILE A 41 8.68 -11.01 -13.58
N SER A 42 9.79 -11.67 -13.26
CA SER A 42 10.00 -12.36 -11.98
C SER A 42 9.97 -11.30 -10.87
N TYR A 43 8.79 -11.07 -10.29
CA TYR A 43 8.61 -10.15 -9.18
C TYR A 43 8.98 -10.86 -7.87
N ASP A 44 10.23 -10.75 -7.44
CA ASP A 44 10.59 -10.97 -6.04
C ASP A 44 10.04 -9.80 -5.20
N VAL A 45 8.73 -9.80 -4.94
CA VAL A 45 8.13 -8.95 -3.91
C VAL A 45 8.41 -9.59 -2.56
N ASN A 46 9.67 -9.53 -2.13
CA ASN A 46 9.98 -9.70 -0.72
C ASN A 46 9.47 -8.43 -0.02
N VAL A 47 8.34 -8.51 0.69
CA VAL A 47 8.07 -7.56 1.77
C VAL A 47 9.17 -7.81 2.80
N ILE A 48 10.20 -6.95 2.81
CA ILE A 48 11.40 -7.17 3.61
C ILE A 48 11.12 -6.69 5.04
N SER A 49 10.27 -7.43 5.76
CA SER A 49 9.88 -7.10 7.13
C SER A 49 11.01 -7.24 8.15
N ASP A 50 12.10 -7.93 7.80
CA ASP A 50 13.25 -8.17 8.69
C ASP A 50 14.42 -7.18 8.51
N ASN A 51 14.23 -6.09 7.76
CA ASN A 51 15.29 -5.09 7.61
C ASN A 51 15.28 -4.06 8.75
N SER A 52 16.38 -3.93 9.48
CA SER A 52 16.51 -2.99 10.60
C SER A 52 16.31 -1.53 10.19
N SER A 53 16.64 -1.14 8.95
CA SER A 53 16.39 0.21 8.44
C SER A 53 14.92 0.48 8.16
N ILE A 54 14.18 -0.49 7.63
CA ILE A 54 12.72 -0.42 7.44
C ILE A 54 12.03 -0.30 8.81
N SER A 55 12.37 -1.17 9.76
CA SER A 55 11.82 -1.12 11.11
C SER A 55 12.11 0.20 11.82
N SER A 56 13.34 0.73 11.68
CA SER A 56 13.73 2.02 12.25
C SER A 56 12.96 3.19 11.62
N PHE A 57 12.76 3.18 10.29
CA PHE A 57 11.95 4.18 9.59
C PHE A 57 10.51 4.14 10.08
N VAL A 58 9.88 2.95 10.08
CA VAL A 58 8.48 2.77 10.46
C VAL A 58 8.27 3.22 11.90
N THR A 59 9.12 2.79 12.83
CA THR A 59 9.03 3.16 14.26
C THR A 59 9.15 4.67 14.46
N ALA A 60 10.11 5.31 13.78
CA ALA A 60 10.30 6.75 13.88
C ALA A 60 9.11 7.53 13.30
N PHE A 61 8.58 7.11 12.14
CA PHE A 61 7.43 7.76 11.52
C PHE A 61 6.17 7.59 12.36
N VAL A 62 5.90 6.37 12.85
CA VAL A 62 4.80 6.10 13.77
C VAL A 62 4.90 7.04 14.97
N LYS A 63 6.07 7.10 15.62
CA LYS A 63 6.26 8.00 16.77
C LYS A 63 5.94 9.47 16.42
N ASP A 64 6.44 9.98 15.29
CA ASP A 64 6.16 11.35 14.85
C ASP A 64 4.66 11.59 14.59
N VAL A 65 3.92 10.59 14.11
CA VAL A 65 2.45 10.69 13.94
C VAL A 65 1.74 10.78 15.30
N TYR A 66 2.10 9.95 16.28
CA TYR A 66 1.44 9.95 17.59
C TYR A 66 1.82 11.16 18.46
N ASP A 67 2.99 11.76 18.22
CA ASP A 67 3.43 12.96 18.94
C ASP A 67 2.88 14.27 18.33
N SER A 68 2.16 14.21 17.21
CA SER A 68 1.68 15.39 16.49
C SER A 68 0.17 15.37 16.31
N ASP A 69 -0.55 16.30 16.95
CA ASP A 69 -2.01 16.44 16.79
C ASP A 69 -2.43 16.56 15.31
N THR A 70 -1.60 17.22 14.49
CA THR A 70 -1.88 17.39 13.05
C THR A 70 -1.85 16.06 12.31
N LEU A 71 -0.83 15.25 12.54
CA LEU A 71 -0.67 13.97 11.87
C LEU A 71 -1.61 12.93 12.47
N TYR A 72 -1.82 12.98 13.78
CA TYR A 72 -2.75 12.15 14.50
C TYR A 72 -4.17 12.32 13.95
N ASP A 73 -4.63 13.55 13.72
CA ASP A 73 -5.93 13.80 13.09
C ASP A 73 -5.93 13.39 11.61
N LEU A 74 -4.87 13.70 10.85
CA LEU A 74 -4.79 13.38 9.42
C LEU A 74 -5.01 11.90 9.14
N PHE A 75 -4.37 11.02 9.92
CA PHE A 75 -4.45 9.57 9.72
C PHE A 75 -5.69 8.93 10.36
N ASP A 76 -6.49 9.69 11.12
CA ASP A 76 -7.75 9.20 11.66
C ASP A 76 -8.89 9.34 10.65
N LEU A 77 -9.10 8.27 9.88
CA LEU A 77 -10.18 8.14 8.91
C LEU A 77 -11.36 7.32 9.44
N SER A 78 -11.44 7.09 10.75
CA SER A 78 -12.49 6.27 11.37
C SER A 78 -13.90 6.84 11.20
N GLN A 79 -14.01 8.13 10.87
CA GLN A 79 -15.26 8.85 10.61
C GLN A 79 -15.74 8.72 9.16
N SER A 80 -14.97 8.07 8.29
CA SER A 80 -15.28 7.93 6.87
C SER A 80 -15.45 6.45 6.48
N PRO A 81 -16.43 6.12 5.62
CA PRO A 81 -16.54 4.79 5.05
C PRO A 81 -15.28 4.38 4.29
N ALA A 82 -14.90 3.10 4.41
CA ALA A 82 -13.74 2.56 3.71
C ALA A 82 -13.85 2.67 2.17
N ILE A 83 -15.08 2.56 1.63
CA ILE A 83 -15.35 2.67 0.19
C ILE A 83 -15.02 4.06 -0.37
N ASP A 84 -15.32 5.12 0.39
CA ASP A 84 -15.05 6.49 -0.06
C ASP A 84 -13.53 6.73 -0.16
N TYR A 85 -12.78 6.21 0.79
CA TYR A 85 -11.34 6.28 0.76
C TYR A 85 -10.72 5.40 -0.34
N GLN A 86 -11.25 4.20 -0.59
CA GLN A 86 -10.81 3.37 -1.73
C GLN A 86 -11.00 4.11 -3.06
N GLN A 87 -12.18 4.70 -3.29
CA GLN A 87 -12.46 5.45 -4.52
C GLN A 87 -11.51 6.65 -4.67
N HIS A 88 -11.17 7.33 -3.57
CA HIS A 88 -10.19 8.39 -3.59
C HIS A 88 -8.79 7.88 -3.96
N ALA A 89 -8.32 6.82 -3.29
CA ALA A 89 -7.03 6.21 -3.56
C ALA A 89 -6.94 5.70 -5.01
N TYR A 90 -8.03 5.14 -5.55
CA TYR A 90 -8.11 4.72 -6.96
C TYR A 90 -7.88 5.92 -7.88
N GLY A 91 -8.56 7.03 -7.61
CA GLY A 91 -8.38 8.27 -8.35
C GLY A 91 -6.95 8.77 -8.33
N ASP A 92 -6.26 8.71 -7.18
CA ASP A 92 -4.87 9.11 -7.05
C ASP A 92 -3.91 8.20 -7.83
N PHE A 93 -4.04 6.88 -7.70
CA PHE A 93 -3.22 5.94 -8.47
C PHE A 93 -3.45 6.06 -9.97
N LYS A 94 -4.70 6.27 -10.40
CA LYS A 94 -5.02 6.50 -11.81
C LYS A 94 -4.36 7.77 -12.33
N LYS A 95 -4.46 8.89 -11.60
CA LYS A 95 -3.82 10.17 -11.98
C LYS A 95 -2.30 10.06 -12.08
N VAL A 96 -1.68 9.41 -11.10
CA VAL A 96 -0.22 9.19 -11.09
C VAL A 96 0.20 8.29 -12.25
N SER A 97 -0.56 7.23 -12.53
CA SER A 97 -0.30 6.32 -13.65
C SER A 97 -0.43 6.99 -15.01
N ILE A 98 -1.46 7.84 -15.21
CA ILE A 98 -1.59 8.69 -16.41
C ILE A 98 -0.39 9.61 -16.55
N SER A 99 0.01 10.27 -15.47
CA SER A 99 1.15 11.21 -15.48
C SER A 99 2.48 10.51 -15.79
N ALA A 100 2.59 9.23 -15.45
CA ALA A 100 3.74 8.39 -15.78
C ALA A 100 3.70 7.84 -17.21
N ASN A 101 2.61 8.03 -17.97
CA ASN A 101 2.34 7.43 -19.29
C ASN A 101 2.17 5.90 -19.25
N ALA A 102 1.49 5.38 -18.23
CA ALA A 102 1.09 3.97 -18.23
C ALA A 102 0.06 3.68 -19.32
N ASN A 103 0.17 2.52 -19.99
CA ASN A 103 -0.78 2.10 -21.02
C ASN A 103 -2.18 1.84 -20.44
N ASP A 104 -2.24 1.23 -19.25
CA ASP A 104 -3.50 0.87 -18.58
C ASP A 104 -3.55 1.41 -17.13
N PRO A 105 -3.75 2.73 -16.93
CA PRO A 105 -3.80 3.35 -15.60
C PRO A 105 -4.85 2.78 -14.66
N ASP A 106 -5.97 2.30 -15.21
CA ASP A 106 -7.07 1.70 -14.44
C ASP A 106 -6.67 0.36 -13.80
N ILE A 107 -5.86 -0.46 -14.50
CA ILE A 107 -5.36 -1.73 -13.95
C ILE A 107 -4.46 -1.47 -12.73
N ILE A 108 -3.58 -0.47 -12.81
CA ILE A 108 -2.68 -0.12 -11.69
C ILE A 108 -3.50 0.34 -10.48
N ALA A 109 -4.50 1.19 -10.71
CA ALA A 109 -5.35 1.75 -9.67
C ALA A 109 -6.23 0.69 -9.00
N ASP A 110 -6.83 -0.21 -9.78
CA ASP A 110 -7.62 -1.32 -9.25
C ASP A 110 -6.74 -2.25 -8.42
N PHE A 111 -5.58 -2.65 -8.95
CA PHE A 111 -4.65 -3.53 -8.26
C PHE A 111 -4.21 -2.96 -6.89
N ALA A 112 -3.90 -1.67 -6.84
CA ALA A 112 -3.50 -1.01 -5.60
C ALA A 112 -4.62 -0.99 -4.54
N THR A 113 -5.88 -0.83 -4.96
CA THR A 113 -6.96 -0.43 -4.04
C THR A 113 -8.00 -1.50 -3.77
N ARG A 114 -8.14 -2.50 -4.63
CA ARG A 114 -9.07 -3.65 -4.45
C ARG A 114 -8.98 -4.31 -3.06
N PRO A 115 -7.80 -4.51 -2.44
CA PRO A 115 -7.71 -5.14 -1.11
C PRO A 115 -8.36 -4.37 0.05
N MET A 116 -8.71 -3.08 -0.15
CA MET A 116 -9.11 -2.17 0.92
C MET A 116 -10.56 -2.39 1.40
N VAL A 117 -11.54 -2.54 0.51
CA VAL A 117 -12.95 -2.57 0.92
C VAL A 117 -13.43 -3.97 1.30
N GLN A 118 -12.80 -5.00 0.74
CA GLN A 118 -13.17 -6.38 1.04
C GLN A 118 -12.96 -6.75 2.53
N ASN A 119 -12.16 -5.96 3.25
CA ASN A 119 -11.63 -6.35 4.55
C ASN A 119 -11.82 -5.32 5.67
N PHE A 120 -12.31 -4.11 5.36
CA PHE A 120 -12.40 -3.02 6.33
C PHE A 120 -13.73 -2.28 6.23
N ASN A 121 -14.39 -2.07 7.37
CA ASN A 121 -15.58 -1.21 7.46
C ASN A 121 -15.18 0.27 7.57
N VAL A 122 -14.13 0.55 8.35
CA VAL A 122 -13.51 1.87 8.54
C VAL A 122 -11.99 1.69 8.65
N PHE A 123 -11.24 2.72 8.30
CA PHE A 123 -9.78 2.71 8.46
C PHE A 123 -9.39 3.39 9.77
N THR A 124 -8.92 2.59 10.72
CA THR A 124 -8.36 3.11 11.97
C THR A 124 -7.01 3.77 11.69
N ARG A 125 -6.64 4.73 12.55
CA ARG A 125 -5.34 5.40 12.49
C ARG A 125 -4.18 4.40 12.45
N ASP A 126 -4.21 3.42 13.34
CA ASP A 126 -3.14 2.43 13.48
C ASP A 126 -2.89 1.69 12.16
N VAL A 127 -3.95 1.28 11.46
CA VAL A 127 -3.86 0.61 10.15
C VAL A 127 -3.31 1.58 9.11
N MET A 128 -3.88 2.78 9.02
CA MET A 128 -3.47 3.79 8.05
C MET A 128 -1.99 4.15 8.18
N VAL A 129 -1.53 4.45 9.40
CA VAL A 129 -0.14 4.82 9.66
C VAL A 129 0.81 3.68 9.29
N ARG A 130 0.47 2.44 9.65
CA ARG A 130 1.32 1.27 9.34
C ARG A 130 1.40 1.00 7.85
N VAL A 131 0.28 1.01 7.13
CA VAL A 131 0.26 0.80 5.67
C VAL A 131 1.17 1.83 5.00
N TYR A 132 0.95 3.11 5.28
CA TYR A 132 1.73 4.18 4.65
C TYR A 132 3.21 4.15 5.02
N ALA A 133 3.53 3.91 6.29
CA ALA A 133 4.91 3.76 6.75
C ALA A 133 5.63 2.61 6.03
N ASN A 134 4.99 1.45 5.94
CA ASN A 134 5.58 0.27 5.31
C ASN A 134 5.74 0.45 3.81
N VAL A 135 4.76 1.04 3.10
CA VAL A 135 4.86 1.32 1.66
C VAL A 135 6.06 2.22 1.39
N ALA A 136 6.16 3.34 2.10
CA ALA A 136 7.24 4.29 1.90
C ALA A 136 8.61 3.71 2.27
N ALA A 137 8.70 2.95 3.37
CA ALA A 137 9.95 2.32 3.80
C ALA A 137 10.43 1.26 2.80
N ASN A 138 9.54 0.36 2.37
CA ASN A 138 9.89 -0.70 1.42
C ASN A 138 10.26 -0.11 0.06
N TYR A 139 9.54 0.90 -0.42
CA TYR A 139 9.89 1.58 -1.67
C TYR A 139 11.24 2.30 -1.56
N ALA A 140 11.45 3.09 -0.51
CA ALA A 140 12.70 3.79 -0.31
C ALA A 140 13.89 2.82 -0.18
N TYR A 141 13.68 1.66 0.43
CA TYR A 141 14.67 0.60 0.51
C TYR A 141 14.95 -0.05 -0.87
N SER A 142 13.90 -0.39 -1.63
CA SER A 142 14.05 -1.07 -2.92
C SER A 142 14.80 -0.23 -3.95
N ILE A 143 14.68 1.10 -3.90
CA ILE A 143 15.44 2.03 -4.75
C ILE A 143 16.81 2.41 -4.18
N GLY A 144 17.22 1.85 -3.03
CA GLY A 144 18.50 2.12 -2.37
C GLY A 144 18.59 3.46 -1.64
N ALA A 145 17.48 4.19 -1.50
CA ALA A 145 17.44 5.47 -0.79
C ALA A 145 17.45 5.30 0.74
N LEU A 146 16.86 4.23 1.26
CA LEU A 146 16.79 3.92 2.69
C LEU A 146 17.92 2.99 3.13
N ASN A 147 18.63 3.37 4.20
CA ASN A 147 19.64 2.55 4.85
C ASN A 147 19.71 2.84 6.37
N SER A 148 20.53 2.09 7.10
CA SER A 148 20.67 2.19 8.55
C SER A 148 21.07 3.59 9.03
N ASN A 149 21.81 4.35 8.21
CA ASN A 149 22.36 5.64 8.60
C ASN A 149 21.36 6.78 8.42
N ASN A 150 20.33 6.61 7.57
CA ASN A 150 19.39 7.67 7.22
C ASN A 150 17.93 7.37 7.54
N ALA A 151 17.60 6.18 8.06
CA ALA A 151 16.22 5.75 8.30
C ALA A 151 15.38 6.73 9.11
N ILE A 152 15.87 7.17 10.26
CA ILE A 152 15.17 8.13 11.13
C ILE A 152 15.02 9.49 10.44
N LYS A 153 16.05 9.94 9.72
CA LYS A 153 16.02 11.22 9.00
C LYS A 153 15.00 11.20 7.87
N LEU A 154 14.93 10.11 7.11
CA LEU A 154 13.93 9.93 6.06
C LEU A 154 12.52 9.82 6.62
N ALA A 155 12.32 9.13 7.75
CA ALA A 155 11.03 9.07 8.43
C ALA A 155 10.52 10.46 8.83
N LYS A 156 11.40 11.31 9.38
CA LYS A 156 11.09 12.72 9.69
C LYS A 156 10.76 13.54 8.44
N LYS A 157 11.49 13.34 7.34
CA LYS A 157 11.17 13.97 6.04
C LYS A 157 9.78 13.54 5.57
N TYR A 158 9.43 12.27 5.75
CA TYR A 158 8.13 11.73 5.40
C TYR A 158 7.00 12.33 6.25
N ALA A 159 7.16 12.38 7.58
CA ALA A 159 6.23 13.06 8.50
C ALA A 159 6.05 14.55 8.16
N HIS A 160 7.12 15.23 7.76
CA HIS A 160 7.05 16.62 7.31
C HIS A 160 6.24 16.78 6.02
N ALA A 161 6.36 15.84 5.06
CA ALA A 161 5.56 15.85 3.84
C ALA A 161 4.05 15.77 4.16
N PHE A 162 3.64 14.85 5.04
CA PHE A 162 2.24 14.78 5.50
C PHE A 162 1.82 16.01 6.30
N THR A 163 2.70 16.58 7.12
CA THR A 163 2.35 17.79 7.88
C THR A 163 2.02 18.94 6.93
N LYS A 164 2.79 19.08 5.84
CA LYS A 164 2.56 20.11 4.83
C LYS A 164 1.24 19.89 4.09
N THR A 165 0.94 18.65 3.69
CA THR A 165 -0.30 18.33 2.96
C THR A 165 -1.52 18.35 3.87
N ALA A 166 -1.39 18.00 5.15
CA ALA A 166 -2.44 18.16 6.15
C ALA A 166 -2.86 19.62 6.29
N LYS A 167 -1.89 20.52 6.48
CA LYS A 167 -2.13 21.98 6.59
C LYS A 167 -2.77 22.58 5.33
N LYS A 168 -2.46 22.01 4.16
CA LYS A 168 -3.00 22.47 2.87
C LYS A 168 -4.43 22.00 2.66
N ASN A 169 -4.74 20.75 3.02
CA ASN A 169 -5.94 20.08 2.54
C ASN A 169 -7.01 19.85 3.62
N VAL A 170 -6.64 19.66 4.89
CA VAL A 170 -7.60 19.24 5.93
C VAL A 170 -8.47 20.40 6.37
N VAL A 171 -9.78 20.24 6.21
CA VAL A 171 -10.80 21.21 6.62
C VAL A 171 -11.60 20.66 7.79
N LYS A 172 -11.72 21.45 8.86
CA LYS A 172 -12.48 21.07 10.06
C LYS A 172 -13.94 20.75 9.71
N GLY A 173 -14.42 19.61 10.19
CA GLY A 173 -15.79 19.14 9.94
C GLY A 173 -16.01 18.49 8.58
N LYS A 174 -14.95 18.29 7.79
CA LYS A 174 -14.98 17.60 6.48
C LYS A 174 -13.96 16.46 6.43
N PRO A 175 -14.26 15.29 7.05
CA PRO A 175 -13.32 14.17 7.17
C PRO A 175 -12.73 13.70 5.84
N GLU A 176 -13.49 13.78 4.75
CA GLU A 176 -13.09 13.38 3.39
C GLU A 176 -11.89 14.19 2.87
N THR A 177 -11.67 15.40 3.36
CA THR A 177 -10.53 16.23 2.96
C THR A 177 -9.19 15.69 3.46
N LYS A 178 -9.21 14.82 4.46
CA LYS A 178 -8.02 14.09 4.94
C LYS A 178 -7.49 13.13 3.88
N PHE A 179 -8.34 12.61 2.99
CA PHE A 179 -7.90 11.69 1.93
C PHE A 179 -6.84 12.33 1.04
N SER A 180 -7.09 13.56 0.57
CA SER A 180 -6.12 14.33 -0.21
C SER A 180 -4.84 14.62 0.56
N GLY A 181 -4.96 14.90 1.87
CA GLY A 181 -3.79 15.12 2.73
C GLY A 181 -2.89 13.88 2.80
N VAL A 182 -3.49 12.70 2.91
CA VAL A 182 -2.76 11.43 2.95
C VAL A 182 -2.19 11.06 1.57
N GLY A 183 -3.00 11.14 0.50
CA GLY A 183 -2.58 10.84 -0.87
C GLY A 183 -1.47 11.76 -1.38
N GLU A 184 -1.62 13.07 -1.23
CA GLU A 184 -0.58 14.03 -1.63
C GLU A 184 0.70 13.87 -0.78
N GLY A 185 0.57 13.49 0.50
CA GLY A 185 1.71 13.33 1.41
C GLY A 185 2.66 12.24 0.94
N ILE A 186 2.11 11.08 0.56
CA ILE A 186 2.92 9.98 0.02
C ILE A 186 3.50 10.33 -1.35
N ILE A 187 2.69 10.85 -2.29
CA ILE A 187 3.14 11.17 -3.64
C ILE A 187 4.27 12.21 -3.61
N THR A 188 4.16 13.22 -2.75
CA THR A 188 5.20 14.25 -2.56
C THR A 188 6.51 13.61 -2.12
N PHE A 189 6.47 12.77 -1.08
CA PHE A 189 7.68 12.12 -0.56
C PHE A 189 8.33 11.18 -1.59
N LEU A 190 7.54 10.38 -2.31
CA LEU A 190 8.08 9.45 -3.29
C LEU A 190 8.75 10.18 -4.45
N ASN A 191 8.13 11.22 -5.00
CA ASN A 191 8.73 12.06 -6.05
C ASN A 191 10.00 12.77 -5.57
N ASP A 192 10.03 13.19 -4.31
CA ASP A 192 11.19 13.78 -3.65
C ASP A 192 12.38 12.82 -3.52
N LEU A 193 12.14 11.51 -3.45
CA LEU A 193 13.18 10.49 -3.49
C LEU A 193 13.64 10.25 -4.93
N GLN A 194 12.67 10.06 -5.82
CA GLN A 194 12.92 9.85 -7.23
C GLN A 194 11.63 10.06 -8.03
N PRO A 195 11.67 10.71 -9.21
CA PRO A 195 10.48 10.84 -10.06
C PRO A 195 9.82 9.50 -10.37
N LEU A 196 8.50 9.46 -10.28
CA LEU A 196 7.67 8.28 -10.53
C LEU A 196 7.54 8.01 -12.04
N THR A 197 8.25 7.00 -12.53
CA THR A 197 8.09 6.38 -13.86
C THR A 197 7.04 5.26 -13.78
N VAL A 198 6.54 4.75 -14.91
CA VAL A 198 5.52 3.67 -14.94
C VAL A 198 5.91 2.50 -14.03
N ASP A 199 7.14 1.98 -14.15
CA ASP A 199 7.62 0.85 -13.35
C ASP A 199 7.58 1.13 -11.84
N LYS A 200 7.88 2.36 -11.43
CA LYS A 200 7.83 2.77 -10.02
C LYS A 200 6.41 2.93 -9.53
N VAL A 201 5.50 3.45 -10.36
CA VAL A 201 4.09 3.53 -10.02
C VAL A 201 3.54 2.12 -9.81
N TRP A 202 3.88 1.17 -10.68
CA TRP A 202 3.50 -0.23 -10.52
C TRP A 202 4.09 -0.85 -9.24
N GLN A 203 5.37 -0.58 -8.94
CA GLN A 203 6.01 -1.04 -7.71
C GLN A 203 5.31 -0.48 -6.45
N VAL A 204 5.01 0.82 -6.44
CA VAL A 204 4.30 1.47 -5.32
C VAL A 204 2.89 0.92 -5.18
N ALA A 205 2.16 0.73 -6.27
CA ALA A 205 0.84 0.11 -6.29
C ALA A 205 0.87 -1.30 -5.68
N THR A 206 1.89 -2.08 -6.04
CA THR A 206 2.08 -3.44 -5.52
C THR A 206 2.36 -3.45 -4.02
N LEU A 207 3.27 -2.58 -3.56
CA LEU A 207 3.54 -2.43 -2.14
C LEU A 207 2.28 -1.97 -1.38
N TYR A 208 1.55 -1.01 -1.93
CA TYR A 208 0.34 -0.46 -1.33
C TYR A 208 -0.77 -1.50 -1.18
N GLY A 209 -1.14 -2.20 -2.26
CA GLY A 209 -2.14 -3.26 -2.22
C GLY A 209 -1.72 -4.41 -1.29
N SER A 210 -0.44 -4.80 -1.30
CA SER A 210 0.07 -5.83 -0.39
C SER A 210 -0.09 -5.42 1.07
N GLN A 211 0.28 -4.20 1.45
CA GLN A 211 0.19 -3.76 2.85
C GLN A 211 -1.25 -3.69 3.36
N TRP A 212 -2.21 -3.34 2.50
CA TRP A 212 -3.62 -3.42 2.83
C TRP A 212 -4.08 -4.86 3.08
N LEU A 213 -3.68 -5.79 2.22
CA LEU A 213 -4.00 -7.21 2.41
C LEU A 213 -3.35 -7.78 3.68
N LEU A 214 -2.09 -7.45 3.98
CA LEU A 214 -1.45 -7.85 5.24
C LEU A 214 -2.23 -7.30 6.45
N SER A 215 -2.60 -6.02 6.41
CA SER A 215 -3.33 -5.38 7.51
C SER A 215 -4.70 -6.02 7.73
N ALA A 216 -5.36 -6.45 6.65
CA ALA A 216 -6.62 -7.18 6.71
C ALA A 216 -6.47 -8.50 7.47
N VAL A 217 -5.48 -9.30 7.08
CA VAL A 217 -5.18 -10.59 7.73
C VAL A 217 -4.84 -10.41 9.21
N GLU A 218 -4.09 -9.36 9.56
CA GLU A 218 -3.80 -9.03 10.96
C GLU A 218 -5.08 -8.65 11.73
N ALA A 219 -5.97 -7.87 11.12
CA ALA A 219 -7.20 -7.38 11.75
C ALA A 219 -8.25 -8.46 11.99
N ALA A 220 -8.40 -9.44 11.09
CA ALA A 220 -9.39 -10.51 11.25
C ALA A 220 -8.98 -11.61 12.24
N GLY A 221 -7.72 -11.61 12.71
CA GLY A 221 -7.13 -12.79 13.34
C GLY A 221 -6.91 -13.88 12.28
N SER A 222 -5.73 -14.51 12.31
CA SER A 222 -5.16 -15.27 11.16
C SER A 222 -5.99 -16.43 10.58
N ASN A 223 -7.14 -16.78 11.15
CA ASN A 223 -7.88 -17.99 10.76
C ASN A 223 -9.07 -17.68 9.85
N ASP A 224 -9.85 -16.61 10.09
CA ASP A 224 -11.09 -16.38 9.33
C ASP A 224 -10.83 -15.89 7.90
N ILE A 225 -9.86 -14.99 7.68
CA ILE A 225 -9.49 -14.55 6.32
C ILE A 225 -8.72 -15.64 5.59
N TYR A 226 -7.88 -16.41 6.28
CA TYR A 226 -7.15 -17.52 5.66
C TYR A 226 -8.12 -18.60 5.16
N ASP A 227 -9.09 -18.98 5.98
CA ASP A 227 -10.09 -19.98 5.61
C ASP A 227 -11.02 -19.47 4.50
N LYS A 228 -11.34 -18.16 4.49
CA LYS A 228 -12.14 -17.54 3.43
C LYS A 228 -11.40 -17.45 2.09
N CYS A 229 -10.12 -17.03 2.10
CA CYS A 229 -9.28 -17.00 0.90
C CYS A 229 -8.99 -18.41 0.36
N ILE A 230 -8.73 -19.39 1.23
CA ILE A 230 -8.53 -20.80 0.82
C ILE A 230 -9.83 -21.37 0.24
N LYS A 231 -10.99 -21.02 0.78
CA LYS A 231 -12.28 -21.45 0.27
C LYS A 231 -12.57 -20.86 -1.13
N GLU A 232 -12.35 -19.57 -1.33
CA GLU A 232 -12.51 -18.92 -2.64
C GLU A 232 -11.57 -19.55 -3.70
N ILE A 233 -10.33 -19.89 -3.35
CA ILE A 233 -9.39 -20.59 -4.26
C ILE A 233 -9.86 -22.02 -4.62
N ASN A 234 -10.54 -22.71 -3.70
CA ASN A 234 -10.99 -24.08 -3.93
C ASN A 234 -12.35 -24.15 -4.64
N ASP A 235 -13.18 -23.13 -4.50
CA ASP A 235 -14.49 -23.04 -5.14
C ASP A 235 -14.40 -22.56 -6.62
N GLU A 236 -13.24 -22.05 -7.06
CA GLU A 236 -12.92 -21.69 -8.46
C GLU A 236 -12.29 -22.84 -9.29
N LYS A 237 -12.24 -24.08 -8.76
CA LYS A 237 -11.80 -25.30 -9.50
C LYS A 237 -12.96 -26.19 -9.88
#